data_AF-A0AA35KAP7-F1
#
_entry.id   AF-A0AA35KAP7-F1
#
_cell.length_a   1.000
_cell.length_b   1.000
_cell.length_c   1.000
_cell.angle_alpha   90.00
_cell.angle_beta   90.00
_cell.angle_gamma   90.00
#
_symmetry.space_group_name_H-M   'P 1'
#
loop_
_entity.id
_entity.type
_entity.pdbx_description
1 polymer ?
#
loop_
_entity_poly.entity_id
_entity_poly.type
_entity_poly.pdbx_seq_one_letter_code
_entity_poly.pdbx_strand_id
1 'polypeptide(L)'
;MATSAAPRLLPPGLSAGRALPFPALRLSARRWLSRGGAPRPPGAGEAASAAGLLRDAAAAAAAEDEAPRSGPGGKARRAPEEASVLLFPGQGSQFVGMGRGLLRYPNVRELYRVAEGVLGYDLLGLCCQGPGAQLERTVHSQPAVFVSSLAAVEKLHQEQPRVVESCVVAAGFSIGEYAALVFAGAIDYAEALYAVKVRAEAMQEASEAVPSGMLSVIGRHNSNYVTACLEAREYCKSLGIENPVCEVSNYLFPGSRVIAGHLQALEFLQQNSKKYSFVRVKMLPVSGAFHTQLMEPAMGPLSEALNSINIQKPLIPVYSNVENRRYTEPKQIQRLLVKQLVSPVKWEQTMHAIYERKKGSKTQGKCSTVLC
;
A
#
# COMPACT_ATOMS: atom_id res chain seq x y z
N MET A 1 51.66 -58.02 -5.65
CA MET A 1 51.01 -56.73 -5.97
C MET A 1 50.33 -56.25 -4.69
N ALA A 2 51.04 -55.53 -3.82
CA ALA A 2 51.13 -54.06 -3.77
C ALA A 2 50.03 -53.43 -2.87
N THR A 3 50.51 -52.90 -1.72
CA THR A 3 50.09 -51.67 -0.97
C THR A 3 48.69 -51.63 -0.33
N SER A 4 48.53 -51.54 1.00
CA SER A 4 48.85 -50.45 1.97
C SER A 4 48.09 -49.14 1.74
N ALA A 5 47.25 -48.73 2.73
CA ALA A 5 47.29 -47.43 3.43
C ALA A 5 45.91 -46.97 3.97
N ALA A 6 45.79 -46.97 5.31
CA ALA A 6 45.44 -45.87 6.24
C ALA A 6 44.44 -44.72 5.87
N PRO A 7 43.84 -44.06 6.89
CA PRO A 7 42.60 -43.28 6.80
C PRO A 7 42.81 -41.81 6.41
N ARG A 8 41.78 -41.15 5.87
CA ARG A 8 41.81 -39.69 5.59
C ARG A 8 40.74 -38.92 6.35
N LEU A 9 41.19 -38.34 7.46
CA LEU A 9 41.07 -36.94 7.90
C LEU A 9 39.96 -36.08 7.25
N LEU A 10 39.09 -35.53 8.11
CA LEU A 10 38.34 -34.29 7.89
C LEU A 10 39.29 -33.12 7.59
N PRO A 11 38.92 -32.18 6.69
CA PRO A 11 39.39 -30.81 6.76
C PRO A 11 38.43 -29.92 7.59
N PRO A 12 38.97 -28.91 8.30
CA PRO A 12 38.24 -28.07 9.25
C PRO A 12 37.69 -26.79 8.59
N GLY A 13 36.73 -26.16 9.26
CA GLY A 13 36.53 -24.70 9.20
C GLY A 13 35.50 -24.19 8.19
N LEU A 14 34.22 -24.36 8.49
CA LEU A 14 33.26 -23.29 8.22
C LEU A 14 33.08 -22.54 9.53
N SER A 15 33.77 -21.40 9.62
CA SER A 15 33.49 -20.35 10.59
C SER A 15 31.98 -20.18 10.66
N ALA A 16 31.43 -20.33 11.87
CA ALA A 16 30.10 -19.90 12.20
C ALA A 16 29.99 -18.41 11.87
N GLY A 17 29.56 -18.10 10.64
CA GLY A 17 29.05 -16.80 10.29
C GLY A 17 27.88 -16.56 11.23
N ARG A 18 28.11 -15.77 12.27
CA ARG A 18 27.08 -15.29 13.20
C ARG A 18 25.91 -14.82 12.35
N ALA A 19 24.86 -15.63 12.29
CA ALA A 19 23.54 -15.16 11.90
C ALA A 19 23.19 -14.10 12.94
N LEU A 20 23.37 -12.83 12.58
CA LEU A 20 23.03 -11.73 13.45
C LEU A 20 21.51 -11.71 13.60
N PRO A 21 20.98 -11.80 14.83
CA PRO A 21 19.55 -11.73 15.05
C PRO A 21 19.04 -10.33 14.68
N PHE A 22 17.95 -10.34 13.94
CA PHE A 22 17.17 -9.17 13.51
C PHE A 22 16.70 -8.34 14.72
N PRO A 23 16.64 -6.99 14.66
CA PRO A 23 16.01 -6.14 15.69
C PRO A 23 14.84 -5.25 15.19
N ALA A 24 14.08 -4.69 16.16
CA ALA A 24 12.62 -4.51 16.23
C ALA A 24 11.84 -3.66 15.22
N LEU A 25 10.54 -3.98 15.06
CA LEU A 25 9.51 -2.97 14.66
C LEU A 25 9.54 -2.01 15.82
N ARG A 26 9.72 -0.71 15.55
CA ARG A 26 9.59 0.27 16.62
C ARG A 26 8.11 0.32 17.01
N LEU A 27 7.65 -0.64 17.79
CA LEU A 27 6.40 -0.60 18.53
C LEU A 27 6.52 0.44 19.65
N SER A 28 6.89 1.68 19.30
CA SER A 28 6.94 2.75 20.27
C SER A 28 5.52 3.27 20.44
N ALA A 29 4.82 2.76 21.45
CA ALA A 29 3.69 3.45 22.06
C ALA A 29 4.21 4.72 22.77
N ARG A 30 4.72 5.70 22.02
CA ARG A 30 5.09 6.99 22.58
C ARG A 30 3.83 7.85 22.64
N ARG A 31 3.31 7.96 23.87
CA ARG A 31 2.47 9.05 24.40
C ARG A 31 1.05 9.18 23.83
N TRP A 32 0.22 8.16 24.05
CA TRP A 32 -1.25 8.29 23.99
C TRP A 32 -1.91 7.84 25.30
N LEU A 33 -1.51 8.45 26.42
CA LEU A 33 -2.21 8.35 27.71
C LEU A 33 -2.01 9.65 28.51
N SER A 34 -2.55 10.75 27.99
CA SER A 34 -2.81 11.95 28.79
C SER A 34 -4.10 12.62 28.32
N ARG A 35 -5.20 11.86 28.41
CA ARG A 35 -6.60 12.30 28.66
C ARG A 35 -7.52 11.07 28.60
N GLY A 36 -8.00 10.60 29.76
CA GLY A 36 -9.03 9.56 29.89
C GLY A 36 -8.49 8.16 30.17
N GLY A 37 -8.78 7.63 31.37
CA GLY A 37 -8.24 6.38 31.89
C GLY A 37 -8.80 5.12 31.23
N ALA A 38 -7.92 4.37 30.58
CA ALA A 38 -8.08 2.95 30.24
C ALA A 38 -6.80 2.19 30.62
N PRO A 39 -6.88 0.91 31.02
CA PRO A 39 -5.75 0.20 31.62
C PRO A 39 -4.66 -0.11 30.59
N ARG A 40 -3.42 0.01 31.05
CA ARG A 40 -2.17 -0.25 30.32
C ARG A 40 -2.09 -1.73 29.90
N PRO A 41 -1.80 -2.07 28.63
CA PRO A 41 -1.50 -3.46 28.28
C PRO A 41 -0.13 -3.86 28.88
N PRO A 42 0.06 -5.15 29.26
CA PRO A 42 1.31 -5.64 29.84
C PRO A 42 2.47 -5.53 28.83
N GLY A 43 3.67 -5.29 29.35
CA GLY A 43 4.87 -4.91 28.59
C GLY A 43 5.23 -5.88 27.47
N ALA A 44 5.39 -5.34 26.26
CA ALA A 44 5.95 -6.04 25.12
C ALA A 44 7.48 -5.98 25.19
N GLY A 45 8.12 -7.15 25.24
CA GLY A 45 9.56 -7.32 25.05
C GLY A 45 9.99 -7.03 23.61
N GLU A 46 11.27 -6.72 23.42
CA GLU A 46 11.87 -6.31 22.15
C GLU A 46 11.89 -7.45 21.11
N ALA A 47 11.20 -7.28 19.96
CA ALA A 47 11.16 -8.24 18.85
C ALA A 47 11.19 -7.55 17.47
N ALA A 48 11.93 -8.16 16.53
CA ALA A 48 12.58 -7.66 15.31
C ALA A 48 11.74 -7.17 14.08
N SER A 49 12.16 -6.23 13.20
CA SER A 49 11.42 -5.86 11.93
C SER A 49 12.15 -5.40 10.66
N ALA A 50 11.40 -5.49 9.55
CA ALA A 50 11.75 -5.06 8.19
C ALA A 50 12.15 -3.57 8.04
N ALA A 51 11.56 -2.65 8.82
CA ALA A 51 11.94 -1.23 8.79
C ALA A 51 13.27 -0.95 9.51
N GLY A 52 13.68 -1.82 10.45
CA GLY A 52 15.04 -1.83 11.01
C GLY A 52 16.06 -2.23 9.96
N LEU A 53 15.78 -3.30 9.21
CA LEU A 53 16.64 -3.77 8.14
C LEU A 53 16.80 -2.83 6.96
N LEU A 54 15.73 -2.16 6.51
CA LEU A 54 15.87 -1.15 5.45
C LEU A 54 16.71 0.02 5.91
N ARG A 55 16.71 0.35 7.21
CA ARG A 55 17.66 1.33 7.78
C ARG A 55 19.07 0.79 7.77
N ASP A 56 19.30 -0.46 8.15
CA ASP A 56 20.64 -1.06 8.17
C ASP A 56 21.19 -1.26 6.75
N ALA A 57 20.35 -1.63 5.77
CA ALA A 57 20.71 -1.72 4.36
C ALA A 57 20.95 -0.34 3.72
N ALA A 58 20.14 0.67 4.07
CA ALA A 58 20.37 2.05 3.64
C ALA A 58 21.60 2.67 4.31
N ALA A 59 21.86 2.34 5.59
CA ALA A 59 23.04 2.77 6.34
C ALA A 59 24.32 2.07 5.85
N ALA A 60 24.26 0.78 5.53
CA ALA A 60 25.37 0.07 4.88
C ALA A 60 25.68 0.66 3.51
N ALA A 61 24.65 0.98 2.71
CA ALA A 61 24.81 1.69 1.44
C ALA A 61 25.34 3.13 1.59
N ALA A 62 25.14 3.77 2.75
CA ALA A 62 25.68 5.08 3.10
C ALA A 62 27.10 5.01 3.68
N ALA A 63 27.45 3.94 4.41
CA ALA A 63 28.79 3.70 4.95
C ALA A 63 29.81 3.34 3.84
N GLU A 64 29.37 2.67 2.78
CA GLU A 64 30.16 2.50 1.55
C GLU A 64 30.39 3.83 0.78
N ASP A 65 29.70 4.92 1.14
CA ASP A 65 29.81 6.27 0.57
C ASP A 65 30.90 7.12 1.26
N GLU A 66 31.38 6.73 2.46
CA GLU A 66 32.43 7.46 3.23
C GLU A 66 33.86 6.94 3.00
N ALA A 67 34.06 5.85 2.26
CA ALA A 67 35.39 5.51 1.76
C ALA A 67 35.80 6.50 0.65
N PRO A 68 37.02 7.05 0.66
CA PRO A 68 37.39 8.16 -0.23
C PRO A 68 37.32 7.72 -1.70
N ARG A 69 36.32 8.24 -2.43
CA ARG A 69 36.15 8.00 -3.86
C ARG A 69 36.81 9.12 -4.67
N SER A 70 37.87 8.78 -5.38
CA SER A 70 38.40 9.56 -6.50
C SER A 70 37.55 9.29 -7.74
N GLY A 71 36.84 10.31 -8.25
CA GLY A 71 36.26 10.32 -9.59
C GLY A 71 34.81 10.82 -9.71
N PRO A 72 34.42 11.47 -10.83
CA PRO A 72 33.16 12.19 -10.93
C PRO A 72 31.96 11.28 -11.26
N GLY A 73 31.00 11.23 -10.33
CA GLY A 73 29.58 11.47 -10.65
C GLY A 73 28.71 10.31 -11.13
N GLY A 74 28.23 9.48 -10.19
CA GLY A 74 26.99 8.70 -10.34
C GLY A 74 27.00 7.38 -9.58
N LYS A 75 26.09 7.19 -8.61
CA LYS A 75 25.90 5.90 -7.91
C LYS A 75 25.63 4.79 -8.94
N ALA A 76 26.35 3.68 -8.87
CA ALA A 76 26.10 2.52 -9.72
C ALA A 76 24.66 2.02 -9.47
N ARG A 77 23.81 2.04 -10.51
CA ARG A 77 22.46 1.48 -10.44
C ARG A 77 22.58 -0.04 -10.33
N ARG A 78 21.90 -0.66 -9.34
CA ARG A 78 21.76 -2.13 -9.26
C ARG A 78 21.25 -2.67 -10.60
N ALA A 79 21.78 -3.81 -11.02
CA ALA A 79 21.31 -4.47 -12.23
C ALA A 79 19.82 -4.84 -12.08
N PRO A 80 19.01 -4.81 -13.15
CA PRO A 80 17.58 -5.13 -13.05
C PRO A 80 17.29 -6.48 -12.41
N GLU A 81 18.11 -7.49 -12.66
CA GLU A 81 18.05 -8.83 -12.06
C GLU A 81 18.30 -8.86 -10.53
N GLU A 82 18.87 -7.80 -9.96
CA GLU A 82 19.21 -7.66 -8.54
C GLU A 82 18.33 -6.64 -7.82
N ALA A 83 17.24 -6.19 -8.45
CA ALA A 83 16.34 -5.18 -7.92
C ALA A 83 14.92 -5.71 -7.83
N SER A 84 14.20 -5.31 -6.77
CA SER A 84 12.78 -5.65 -6.60
C SER A 84 11.89 -4.42 -6.49
N VAL A 85 10.63 -4.61 -6.88
CA VAL A 85 9.54 -3.64 -6.69
C VAL A 85 8.46 -4.32 -5.85
N LEU A 86 8.08 -3.68 -4.74
CA LEU A 86 6.99 -4.15 -3.90
C LEU A 86 5.72 -3.33 -4.15
N LEU A 87 4.66 -4.03 -4.50
CA LEU A 87 3.34 -3.46 -4.75
C LEU A 87 2.40 -3.86 -3.61
N PHE A 88 1.68 -2.89 -3.06
CA PHE A 88 0.74 -3.09 -1.97
C PHE A 88 -0.70 -2.91 -2.48
N PRO A 89 -1.59 -3.91 -2.31
CA PRO A 89 -2.94 -3.88 -2.82
C PRO A 89 -3.82 -2.86 -2.09
N GLY A 90 -4.97 -2.58 -2.70
CA GLY A 90 -6.00 -1.71 -2.14
C GLY A 90 -7.24 -2.47 -1.66
N GLN A 91 -8.25 -1.70 -1.28
CA GLN A 91 -9.59 -2.24 -1.02
C GLN A 91 -10.13 -2.94 -2.27
N GLY A 92 -10.79 -4.08 -2.06
CA GLY A 92 -11.21 -5.03 -3.11
C GLY A 92 -10.35 -6.29 -3.18
N SER A 93 -9.18 -6.30 -2.53
CA SER A 93 -8.30 -7.48 -2.45
C SER A 93 -8.50 -8.32 -1.19
N GLN A 94 -9.33 -7.88 -0.25
CA GLN A 94 -9.65 -8.64 0.95
C GLN A 94 -10.47 -9.90 0.63
N PHE A 95 -10.22 -10.97 1.38
CA PHE A 95 -11.00 -12.20 1.33
C PHE A 95 -10.95 -12.93 2.67
N VAL A 96 -12.02 -13.66 2.99
CA VAL A 96 -12.04 -14.51 4.19
C VAL A 96 -10.98 -15.61 4.04
N GLY A 97 -10.04 -15.61 4.97
CA GLY A 97 -8.87 -16.49 4.99
C GLY A 97 -7.53 -15.79 4.79
N MET A 98 -7.49 -14.50 4.40
CA MET A 98 -6.25 -13.79 3.99
C MET A 98 -5.12 -13.79 5.03
N GLY A 99 -5.43 -13.84 6.33
CA GLY A 99 -4.44 -13.91 7.40
C GLY A 99 -3.96 -15.32 7.77
N ARG A 100 -4.70 -16.38 7.42
CA ARG A 100 -4.52 -17.72 8.01
C ARG A 100 -3.17 -18.35 7.68
N GLY A 101 -2.77 -18.25 6.40
CA GLY A 101 -1.50 -18.78 5.93
C GLY A 101 -0.28 -18.01 6.44
N LEU A 102 -0.48 -16.80 6.98
CA LEU A 102 0.58 -15.91 7.43
C LEU A 102 0.94 -16.11 8.91
N LEU A 103 0.04 -16.69 9.72
CA LEU A 103 0.23 -16.87 11.17
C LEU A 103 1.40 -17.77 11.58
N ARG A 104 1.97 -18.52 10.63
CA ARG A 104 3.16 -19.36 10.84
C ARG A 104 4.46 -18.57 10.80
N TYR A 105 4.46 -17.37 10.23
CA TYR A 105 5.66 -16.54 10.13
C TYR A 105 5.85 -15.72 11.40
N PRO A 106 7.10 -15.44 11.80
CA PRO A 106 7.42 -14.57 12.93
C PRO A 106 6.74 -13.20 12.79
N ASN A 107 6.49 -12.54 13.92
CA ASN A 107 5.89 -11.20 14.03
C ASN A 107 4.46 -11.03 13.51
N VAL A 108 3.95 -11.91 12.65
CA VAL A 108 2.59 -11.77 12.09
C VAL A 108 1.52 -11.77 13.18
N ARG A 109 1.65 -12.65 14.18
CA ARG A 109 0.72 -12.68 15.32
C ARG A 109 0.75 -11.38 16.12
N GLU A 110 1.94 -10.79 16.27
CA GLU A 110 2.11 -9.54 16.99
C GLU A 110 1.52 -8.36 16.22
N LEU A 111 1.67 -8.31 14.89
CA LEU A 111 1.02 -7.30 14.05
C LEU A 111 -0.50 -7.31 14.28
N TYR A 112 -1.13 -8.48 14.22
CA TYR A 112 -2.56 -8.59 14.46
C TYR A 112 -2.96 -8.26 15.91
N ARG A 113 -2.15 -8.60 16.91
CA ARG A 113 -2.39 -8.25 18.31
C ARG A 113 -2.32 -6.74 18.53
N VAL A 114 -1.33 -6.07 17.96
CA VAL A 114 -1.23 -4.60 17.99
C VAL A 114 -2.41 -3.99 17.25
N ALA A 115 -2.82 -4.58 16.12
CA ALA A 115 -3.98 -4.12 15.38
C ALA A 115 -5.27 -4.18 16.19
N GLU A 116 -5.51 -5.27 16.90
CA GLU A 116 -6.65 -5.40 17.81
C GLU A 116 -6.66 -4.28 18.86
N GLY A 117 -5.49 -3.94 19.44
CA GLY A 117 -5.37 -2.84 20.40
C GLY A 117 -5.69 -1.45 19.82
N VAL A 118 -5.28 -1.17 18.58
CA VAL A 118 -5.54 0.12 17.91
C VAL A 118 -6.99 0.21 17.41
N LEU A 119 -7.51 -0.89 16.88
CA LEU A 119 -8.83 -0.95 16.25
C LEU A 119 -9.95 -1.09 17.27
N GLY A 120 -9.71 -1.81 18.37
CA GLY A 120 -10.69 -2.14 19.40
C GLY A 120 -11.55 -3.36 19.06
N TYR A 121 -11.15 -4.17 18.08
CA TYR A 121 -11.84 -5.41 17.68
C TYR A 121 -10.86 -6.43 17.09
N ASP A 122 -11.26 -7.71 17.10
CA ASP A 122 -10.45 -8.82 16.56
C ASP A 122 -10.42 -8.81 15.02
N LEU A 123 -9.45 -8.07 14.47
CA LEU A 123 -9.21 -8.04 13.03
C LEU A 123 -8.77 -9.40 12.49
N LEU A 124 -8.04 -10.20 13.28
CA LEU A 124 -7.54 -11.49 12.82
C LEU A 124 -8.67 -12.49 12.64
N GLY A 125 -9.58 -12.59 13.62
CA GLY A 125 -10.79 -13.39 13.54
C GLY A 125 -11.61 -13.00 12.32
N LEU A 126 -11.85 -11.70 12.12
CA LEU A 126 -12.58 -11.20 10.95
C LEU A 126 -11.89 -11.59 9.62
N CYS A 127 -10.57 -11.40 9.51
CA CYS A 127 -9.80 -11.78 8.32
C CYS A 127 -9.81 -13.29 8.08
N CYS A 128 -9.78 -14.12 9.12
CA CYS A 128 -9.65 -15.57 8.99
C CYS A 128 -10.97 -16.33 8.87
N GLN A 129 -12.06 -15.76 9.40
CA GLN A 129 -13.34 -16.46 9.61
C GLN A 129 -14.53 -15.68 9.04
N GLY A 130 -14.39 -14.37 8.81
CA GLY A 130 -15.48 -13.52 8.34
C GLY A 130 -16.41 -13.09 9.49
N PRO A 131 -17.68 -12.75 9.20
CA PRO A 131 -18.38 -12.96 7.92
C PRO A 131 -17.85 -12.06 6.79
N GLY A 132 -17.91 -12.55 5.55
CA GLY A 132 -17.41 -11.84 4.36
C GLY A 132 -18.04 -10.47 4.17
N ALA A 133 -19.36 -10.36 4.36
CA ALA A 133 -20.09 -9.09 4.27
C ALA A 133 -19.59 -8.04 5.27
N GLN A 134 -19.15 -8.45 6.47
CA GLN A 134 -18.55 -7.52 7.43
C GLN A 134 -17.13 -7.13 6.99
N LEU A 135 -16.32 -8.09 6.53
CA LEU A 135 -14.97 -7.82 6.03
C LEU A 135 -14.98 -6.88 4.81
N GLU A 136 -16.04 -6.91 3.99
CA GLU A 136 -16.22 -6.03 2.82
C GLU A 136 -16.55 -4.58 3.17
N ARG A 137 -17.03 -4.28 4.39
CA ARG A 137 -17.28 -2.90 4.81
C ARG A 137 -15.99 -2.10 4.80
N THR A 138 -16.04 -0.84 4.35
CA THR A 138 -14.84 0.00 4.20
C THR A 138 -14.07 0.15 5.51
N VAL A 139 -14.79 0.32 6.62
CA VAL A 139 -14.24 0.40 7.99
C VAL A 139 -13.38 -0.82 8.38
N HIS A 140 -13.64 -2.00 7.81
CA HIS A 140 -12.93 -3.23 8.13
C HIS A 140 -11.95 -3.66 7.02
N SER A 141 -12.34 -3.55 5.76
CA SER A 141 -11.52 -3.95 4.61
C SER A 141 -10.21 -3.17 4.53
N GLN A 142 -10.22 -1.86 4.84
CA GLN A 142 -9.00 -1.05 4.79
C GLN A 142 -7.95 -1.50 5.83
N PRO A 143 -8.26 -1.59 7.14
CA PRO A 143 -7.36 -2.19 8.11
C PRO A 143 -6.95 -3.62 7.76
N ALA A 144 -7.89 -4.46 7.28
CA ALA A 144 -7.60 -5.84 6.91
C ALA A 144 -6.51 -5.94 5.83
N VAL A 145 -6.68 -5.20 4.73
CA VAL A 145 -5.72 -5.13 3.62
C VAL A 145 -4.39 -4.58 4.11
N PHE A 146 -4.39 -3.48 4.86
CA PHE A 146 -3.18 -2.86 5.38
C PHE A 146 -2.35 -3.82 6.25
N VAL A 147 -2.97 -4.44 7.27
CA VAL A 147 -2.27 -5.36 8.19
C VAL A 147 -1.82 -6.62 7.46
N SER A 148 -2.65 -7.18 6.59
CA SER A 148 -2.30 -8.39 5.84
C SER A 148 -1.16 -8.17 4.85
N SER A 149 -1.09 -6.98 4.22
CA SER A 149 0.00 -6.66 3.29
C SER A 149 1.35 -6.60 4.03
N LEU A 150 1.36 -6.02 5.24
CA LEU A 150 2.58 -6.00 6.07
C LEU A 150 2.92 -7.38 6.65
N ALA A 151 1.92 -8.19 6.99
CA ALA A 151 2.13 -9.59 7.34
C ALA A 151 2.69 -10.42 6.17
N ALA A 152 2.29 -10.10 4.93
CA ALA A 152 2.86 -10.71 3.73
C ALA A 152 4.31 -10.28 3.50
N VAL A 153 4.69 -9.05 3.88
CA VAL A 153 6.11 -8.64 3.89
C VAL A 153 6.92 -9.48 4.89
N GLU A 154 6.40 -9.77 6.09
CA GLU A 154 7.09 -10.65 7.05
C GLU A 154 7.30 -12.07 6.48
N LYS A 155 6.29 -12.61 5.79
CA LYS A 155 6.43 -13.87 5.03
C LYS A 155 7.51 -13.76 3.96
N LEU A 156 7.43 -12.73 3.11
CA LEU A 156 8.35 -12.54 1.99
C LEU A 156 9.79 -12.40 2.50
N HIS A 157 9.98 -11.69 3.61
CA HIS A 157 11.26 -11.54 4.24
C HIS A 157 11.83 -12.87 4.73
N GLN A 158 11.01 -13.73 5.35
CA GLN A 158 11.44 -15.06 5.79
C GLN A 158 11.78 -16.01 4.63
N GLU A 159 10.96 -16.03 3.58
CA GLU A 159 11.14 -16.95 2.46
C GLU A 159 12.20 -16.48 1.46
N GLN A 160 12.29 -15.16 1.26
CA GLN A 160 13.09 -14.52 0.22
C GLN A 160 13.68 -13.18 0.71
N PRO A 161 14.57 -13.19 1.73
CA PRO A 161 15.08 -11.96 2.37
C PRO A 161 15.74 -11.00 1.37
N ARG A 162 16.46 -11.56 0.38
CA ARG A 162 17.09 -10.78 -0.69
C ARG A 162 16.09 -9.93 -1.48
N VAL A 163 14.85 -10.38 -1.67
CA VAL A 163 13.84 -9.58 -2.39
C VAL A 163 13.50 -8.33 -1.59
N VAL A 164 13.41 -8.42 -0.27
CA VAL A 164 13.12 -7.27 0.59
C VAL A 164 14.31 -6.31 0.63
N GLU A 165 15.52 -6.83 0.82
CA GLU A 165 16.78 -6.06 0.88
C GLU A 165 17.15 -5.40 -0.47
N SER A 166 16.70 -6.01 -1.58
CA SER A 166 16.89 -5.50 -2.94
C SER A 166 15.81 -4.51 -3.38
N CYS A 167 14.85 -4.17 -2.54
CA CYS A 167 13.74 -3.31 -2.92
C CYS A 167 14.21 -1.89 -3.26
N VAL A 168 13.99 -1.49 -4.51
CA VAL A 168 14.37 -0.17 -5.01
C VAL A 168 13.18 0.80 -5.09
N VAL A 169 11.95 0.28 -5.09
CA VAL A 169 10.72 1.06 -5.15
C VAL A 169 9.58 0.30 -4.46
N ALA A 170 8.78 1.02 -3.67
CA ALA A 170 7.47 0.56 -3.22
C ALA A 170 6.36 1.43 -3.79
N ALA A 171 5.20 0.83 -4.08
CA ALA A 171 3.99 1.57 -4.45
C ALA A 171 2.76 0.86 -3.95
N GLY A 172 1.77 1.63 -3.50
CA GLY A 172 0.53 1.08 -2.98
C GLY A 172 -0.68 1.63 -3.70
N PHE A 173 -1.71 0.80 -3.88
CA PHE A 173 -2.96 1.21 -4.49
C PHE A 173 -3.93 1.70 -3.42
N SER A 174 -4.26 3.00 -3.42
CA SER A 174 -5.14 3.64 -2.44
C SER A 174 -4.67 3.38 -1.00
N ILE A 175 -5.40 2.56 -0.23
CA ILE A 175 -5.02 2.18 1.13
C ILE A 175 -3.64 1.48 1.20
N GLY A 176 -3.24 0.78 0.13
CA GLY A 176 -1.91 0.16 0.05
C GLY A 176 -0.77 1.19 0.15
N GLU A 177 -1.02 2.47 -0.16
CA GLU A 177 -0.01 3.53 -0.06
C GLU A 177 0.49 3.71 1.38
N TYR A 178 -0.38 3.46 2.38
CA TYR A 178 -0.01 3.46 3.79
C TYR A 178 0.92 2.29 4.12
N ALA A 179 0.62 1.08 3.62
CA ALA A 179 1.49 -0.08 3.82
C ALA A 179 2.86 0.12 3.14
N ALA A 180 2.89 0.72 1.95
CA ALA A 180 4.12 1.08 1.26
C ALA A 180 4.96 2.11 2.05
N LEU A 181 4.32 3.10 2.68
CA LEU A 181 4.99 4.11 3.51
C LEU A 181 5.54 3.51 4.82
N VAL A 182 4.80 2.60 5.46
CA VAL A 182 5.30 1.86 6.65
C VAL A 182 6.47 0.97 6.27
N PHE A 183 6.35 0.22 5.18
CA PHE A 183 7.43 -0.59 4.64
C PHE A 183 8.67 0.26 4.37
N ALA A 184 8.53 1.43 3.76
CA ALA A 184 9.62 2.36 3.48
C ALA A 184 10.15 3.11 4.72
N GLY A 185 9.65 2.81 5.93
CA GLY A 185 10.08 3.44 7.18
C GLY A 185 9.67 4.90 7.34
N ALA A 186 8.70 5.37 6.53
CA ALA A 186 8.23 6.75 6.57
C ALA A 186 7.20 7.01 7.69
N ILE A 187 6.46 5.99 8.11
CA ILE A 187 5.45 6.08 9.17
C ILE A 187 5.57 4.85 10.06
N ASP A 188 5.40 5.01 11.37
CA ASP A 188 5.30 3.85 12.25
C ASP A 188 4.04 3.00 11.96
N TYR A 189 4.12 1.69 12.21
CA TYR A 189 3.01 0.78 11.97
C TYR A 189 1.75 1.14 12.75
N ALA A 190 1.86 1.41 14.05
CA ALA A 190 0.68 1.68 14.90
C ALA A 190 0.09 3.05 14.58
N GLU A 191 0.94 4.05 14.32
CA GLU A 191 0.53 5.38 13.87
C GLU A 191 -0.18 5.33 12.52
N ALA A 192 0.38 4.59 11.55
CA ALA A 192 -0.25 4.39 10.25
C ALA A 192 -1.59 3.64 10.38
N LEU A 193 -1.67 2.60 11.21
CA LEU A 193 -2.91 1.87 11.42
C LEU A 193 -4.00 2.75 12.05
N TYR A 194 -3.63 3.65 12.97
CA TYR A 194 -4.55 4.64 13.51
C TYR A 194 -5.08 5.58 12.41
N ALA A 195 -4.20 6.12 11.56
CA ALA A 195 -4.63 6.92 10.42
C ALA A 195 -5.52 6.14 9.44
N VAL A 196 -5.22 4.85 9.21
CA VAL A 196 -6.03 3.94 8.39
C VAL A 196 -7.41 3.70 9.00
N LYS A 197 -7.50 3.51 10.31
CA LYS A 197 -8.79 3.39 11.03
C LYS A 197 -9.65 4.63 10.79
N VAL A 198 -9.11 5.82 11.08
CA VAL A 198 -9.82 7.09 10.91
C VAL A 198 -10.22 7.32 9.45
N ARG A 199 -9.31 7.02 8.51
CA ARG A 199 -9.60 7.07 7.07
C ARG A 199 -10.80 6.20 6.70
N ALA A 200 -10.81 4.96 7.17
CA ALA A 200 -11.81 3.97 6.82
C ALA A 200 -13.19 4.31 7.42
N GLU A 201 -13.22 4.77 8.67
CA GLU A 201 -14.43 5.25 9.35
C GLU A 201 -15.01 6.47 8.65
N ALA A 202 -14.19 7.50 8.39
CA ALA A 202 -14.64 8.74 7.77
C ALA A 202 -15.11 8.56 6.31
N MET A 203 -14.44 7.67 5.54
CA MET A 203 -14.89 7.32 4.19
C MET A 203 -16.20 6.54 4.19
N GLN A 204 -16.40 5.66 5.19
CA GLN A 204 -17.66 4.93 5.35
C GLN A 204 -18.81 5.91 5.65
N GLU A 205 -18.61 6.84 6.59
CA GLU A 205 -19.59 7.88 6.93
C GLU A 205 -19.93 8.77 5.73
N ALA A 206 -18.92 9.24 4.98
CA ALA A 206 -19.13 10.01 3.76
C ALA A 206 -19.93 9.24 2.69
N SER A 207 -19.75 7.91 2.63
CA SER A 207 -20.49 7.05 1.70
C SER A 207 -21.94 6.83 2.11
N GLU A 208 -22.23 6.83 3.41
CA GLU A 208 -23.58 6.69 3.95
C GLU A 208 -24.41 7.99 3.79
N ALA A 209 -23.75 9.15 3.71
CA ALA A 209 -24.40 10.44 3.55
C ALA A 209 -25.03 10.65 2.16
N VAL A 210 -24.43 10.09 1.10
CA VAL A 210 -24.89 10.28 -0.29
C VAL A 210 -24.84 8.96 -1.07
N PRO A 211 -25.98 8.47 -1.62
CA PRO A 211 -26.01 7.29 -2.47
C PRO A 211 -25.07 7.43 -3.66
N SER A 212 -23.97 6.69 -3.61
CA SER A 212 -22.87 6.81 -4.57
C SER A 212 -22.17 5.46 -4.76
N GLY A 213 -21.32 5.37 -5.77
CA GLY A 213 -20.63 4.11 -6.06
C GLY A 213 -19.47 4.27 -7.03
N MET A 214 -19.00 3.13 -7.55
CA MET A 214 -17.89 3.07 -8.50
C MET A 214 -18.19 2.08 -9.64
N LEU A 215 -17.93 2.50 -10.87
CA LEU A 215 -18.15 1.76 -12.10
C LEU A 215 -16.79 1.48 -12.76
N SER A 216 -16.41 0.20 -12.86
CA SER A 216 -15.26 -0.22 -13.68
C SER A 216 -15.63 -0.13 -15.15
N VAL A 217 -14.78 0.52 -15.94
CA VAL A 217 -14.99 0.78 -17.37
C VAL A 217 -13.75 0.34 -18.15
N ILE A 218 -13.95 -0.54 -19.12
CA ILE A 218 -12.96 -0.88 -20.14
C ILE A 218 -13.44 -0.25 -21.45
N GLY A 219 -12.60 0.62 -22.00
CA GLY A 219 -12.82 1.36 -23.24
C GLY A 219 -11.80 1.02 -24.33
N ARG A 220 -12.02 1.62 -25.50
CA ARG A 220 -11.12 1.60 -26.67
C ARG A 220 -10.27 2.86 -26.70
N HIS A 221 -9.35 2.95 -27.66
CA HIS A 221 -8.52 4.15 -27.87
C HIS A 221 -9.37 5.42 -28.14
N ASN A 222 -10.56 5.28 -28.73
CA ASN A 222 -11.48 6.36 -29.03
C ASN A 222 -12.55 6.58 -27.93
N SER A 223 -12.43 5.92 -26.77
CA SER A 223 -13.39 6.10 -25.68
C SER A 223 -13.32 7.50 -25.08
N ASN A 224 -14.46 8.16 -25.00
CA ASN A 224 -14.56 9.53 -24.51
C ASN A 224 -15.07 9.59 -23.06
N TYR A 225 -14.18 9.32 -22.12
CA TYR A 225 -14.45 9.37 -20.68
C TYR A 225 -14.89 10.76 -20.18
N VAL A 226 -14.36 11.83 -20.78
CA VAL A 226 -14.65 13.21 -20.37
C VAL A 226 -16.09 13.57 -20.71
N THR A 227 -16.52 13.33 -21.95
CA THR A 227 -17.90 13.55 -22.38
C THR A 227 -18.86 12.64 -21.63
N ALA A 228 -18.50 11.37 -21.40
CA ALA A 228 -19.31 10.44 -20.63
C ALA A 228 -19.62 10.99 -19.22
N CYS A 229 -18.58 11.42 -18.48
CA CYS A 229 -18.74 11.99 -17.16
C CYS A 229 -19.54 13.31 -17.17
N LEU A 230 -19.31 14.16 -18.17
CA LEU A 230 -20.07 15.41 -18.32
C LEU A 230 -21.56 15.16 -18.52
N GLU A 231 -21.93 14.33 -19.50
CA GLU A 231 -23.33 14.04 -19.79
C GLU A 231 -24.02 13.32 -18.63
N ALA A 232 -23.31 12.44 -17.91
CA ALA A 232 -23.84 11.79 -16.72
C ALA A 232 -24.17 12.78 -15.60
N ARG A 233 -23.35 13.84 -15.43
CA ARG A 233 -23.65 14.95 -14.52
C ARG A 233 -24.84 15.77 -14.98
N GLU A 234 -24.94 16.10 -16.27
CA GLU A 234 -26.10 16.83 -16.82
C GLU A 234 -27.40 16.04 -16.65
N TYR A 235 -27.37 14.71 -16.85
CA TYR A 235 -28.49 13.83 -16.55
C TYR A 235 -28.90 13.89 -15.06
N CYS A 236 -27.92 13.86 -14.15
CA CYS A 236 -28.21 14.01 -12.72
C CYS A 236 -28.84 15.37 -12.38
N LYS A 237 -28.38 16.45 -13.01
CA LYS A 237 -29.00 17.79 -12.85
C LYS A 237 -30.45 17.79 -13.32
N SER A 238 -30.77 17.11 -14.43
CA SER A 238 -32.16 17.01 -14.90
C SER A 238 -33.05 16.18 -13.97
N LEU A 239 -32.46 15.39 -13.07
CA LEU A 239 -33.17 14.69 -11.98
C LEU A 239 -33.23 15.50 -10.68
N GLY A 240 -32.72 16.75 -10.67
CA GLY A 240 -32.72 17.61 -9.49
C GLY A 240 -31.60 17.35 -8.49
N ILE A 241 -30.57 16.59 -8.85
CA ILE A 241 -29.39 16.41 -7.99
C ILE A 241 -28.52 17.67 -8.07
N GLU A 242 -28.33 18.34 -6.93
CA GLU A 242 -27.42 19.48 -6.81
C GLU A 242 -25.96 19.02 -6.82
N ASN A 243 -25.11 19.73 -7.56
CA ASN A 243 -23.67 19.46 -7.67
C ASN A 243 -23.31 17.98 -7.93
N PRO A 244 -23.85 17.34 -8.98
CA PRO A 244 -23.65 15.92 -9.19
C PRO A 244 -22.20 15.60 -9.51
N VAL A 245 -21.65 14.63 -8.79
CA VAL A 245 -20.32 14.06 -9.03
C VAL A 245 -20.43 12.86 -9.98
N CYS A 246 -19.56 12.86 -10.99
CA CYS A 246 -19.25 11.72 -11.85
C CYS A 246 -17.89 12.01 -12.48
N GLU A 247 -16.85 11.29 -12.06
CA GLU A 247 -15.47 11.54 -12.48
C GLU A 247 -14.62 10.27 -12.46
N VAL A 248 -13.51 10.28 -13.19
CA VAL A 248 -12.55 9.16 -13.14
C VAL A 248 -11.92 9.16 -11.75
N SER A 249 -12.04 8.04 -11.03
CA SER A 249 -11.51 7.83 -9.68
C SER A 249 -10.23 6.99 -9.68
N ASN A 250 -10.03 6.14 -10.71
CA ASN A 250 -8.84 5.31 -10.81
C ASN A 250 -8.44 5.12 -12.28
N TYR A 251 -7.15 5.30 -12.57
CA TYR A 251 -6.52 4.91 -13.84
C TYR A 251 -5.81 3.58 -13.62
N LEU A 252 -6.31 2.47 -14.17
CA LEU A 252 -5.82 1.13 -13.84
C LEU A 252 -4.72 0.68 -14.80
N PHE A 253 -5.03 0.69 -16.09
CA PHE A 253 -4.14 0.30 -17.20
C PHE A 253 -4.71 0.86 -18.52
N PRO A 254 -3.99 0.79 -19.66
CA PRO A 254 -4.45 1.40 -20.91
C PRO A 254 -5.87 0.99 -21.30
N GLY A 255 -6.76 1.98 -21.40
CA GLY A 255 -8.16 1.79 -21.72
C GLY A 255 -9.04 1.33 -20.54
N SER A 256 -8.50 1.09 -19.34
CA SER A 256 -9.26 0.66 -18.16
C SER A 256 -9.21 1.69 -17.04
N ARG A 257 -10.38 2.16 -16.64
CA ARG A 257 -10.56 3.18 -15.61
C ARG A 257 -11.71 2.80 -14.69
N VAL A 258 -11.74 3.41 -13.51
CA VAL A 258 -12.93 3.41 -12.65
C VAL A 258 -13.49 4.82 -12.68
N ILE A 259 -14.80 4.93 -12.88
CA ILE A 259 -15.56 6.17 -12.77
C ILE A 259 -16.38 6.06 -11.50
N ALA A 260 -16.40 7.10 -10.68
CA ALA A 260 -17.16 7.11 -9.43
C ALA A 260 -17.99 8.40 -9.32
N GLY A 261 -19.07 8.32 -8.57
CA GLY A 261 -20.02 9.43 -8.44
C GLY A 261 -21.38 8.97 -7.90
N HIS A 262 -22.39 9.80 -8.13
CA HIS A 262 -23.78 9.49 -7.78
C HIS A 262 -24.27 8.26 -8.53
N LEU A 263 -25.10 7.42 -7.89
CA LEU A 263 -25.60 6.19 -8.50
C LEU A 263 -26.31 6.43 -9.84
N GLN A 264 -27.13 7.48 -9.93
CA GLN A 264 -27.85 7.86 -11.15
C GLN A 264 -26.90 8.19 -12.31
N ALA A 265 -25.75 8.79 -12.01
CA ALA A 265 -24.73 9.07 -13.02
C ALA A 265 -24.11 7.77 -13.56
N LEU A 266 -23.84 6.81 -12.67
CA LEU A 266 -23.24 5.53 -13.04
C LEU A 266 -24.24 4.64 -13.79
N GLU A 267 -25.50 4.63 -13.40
CA GLU A 267 -26.59 3.95 -14.10
C GLU A 267 -26.77 4.50 -15.52
N PHE A 268 -26.77 5.83 -15.66
CA PHE A 268 -26.76 6.49 -16.97
C PHE A 268 -25.58 6.01 -17.83
N LEU A 269 -24.37 5.94 -17.27
CA LEU A 269 -23.20 5.43 -17.99
C LEU A 269 -23.32 3.96 -18.37
N GLN A 270 -23.94 3.12 -17.54
CA GLN A 270 -24.18 1.72 -17.88
C GLN A 270 -25.10 1.59 -19.09
N GLN A 271 -26.21 2.33 -19.08
CA GLN A 271 -27.20 2.34 -20.16
C GLN A 271 -26.64 2.93 -21.47
N ASN A 272 -25.77 3.94 -21.36
CA ASN A 272 -25.24 4.68 -22.51
C ASN A 272 -23.80 4.28 -22.88
N SER A 273 -23.28 3.19 -22.33
CA SER A 273 -21.87 2.77 -22.49
C SER A 273 -21.38 2.70 -23.94
N LYS A 274 -22.23 2.21 -24.86
CA LYS A 274 -21.93 2.12 -26.29
C LYS A 274 -21.70 3.49 -26.94
N LYS A 275 -22.41 4.54 -26.50
CA LYS A 275 -22.27 5.92 -27.01
C LYS A 275 -20.84 6.43 -26.83
N TYR A 276 -20.16 6.02 -25.77
CA TYR A 276 -18.81 6.46 -25.41
C TYR A 276 -17.72 5.48 -25.85
N SER A 277 -18.06 4.52 -26.72
CA SER A 277 -17.16 3.44 -27.13
C SER A 277 -16.63 2.59 -25.97
N PHE A 278 -17.37 2.50 -24.85
CA PHE A 278 -17.00 1.57 -23.78
C PHE A 278 -17.32 0.14 -24.20
N VAL A 279 -16.36 -0.76 -23.97
CA VAL A 279 -16.45 -2.19 -24.30
C VAL A 279 -17.14 -2.95 -23.17
N ARG A 280 -16.81 -2.62 -21.92
CA ARG A 280 -17.37 -3.26 -20.74
C ARG A 280 -17.51 -2.25 -19.62
N VAL A 281 -18.65 -2.33 -18.92
CA VAL A 281 -18.94 -1.54 -17.73
C VAL A 281 -19.47 -2.47 -16.64
N LYS A 282 -19.00 -2.35 -15.40
CA LYS A 282 -19.42 -3.19 -14.27
C LYS A 282 -19.40 -2.38 -12.97
N MET A 283 -20.53 -2.37 -12.26
CA MET A 283 -20.60 -1.78 -10.92
C MET A 283 -19.71 -2.55 -9.96
N LEU A 284 -18.93 -1.84 -9.15
CA LEU A 284 -18.08 -2.43 -8.12
C LEU A 284 -18.87 -2.58 -6.81
N PRO A 285 -18.68 -3.68 -6.06
CA PRO A 285 -19.36 -3.91 -4.79
C PRO A 285 -18.67 -3.10 -3.67
N VAL A 286 -18.86 -1.78 -3.70
CA VAL A 286 -18.29 -0.83 -2.74
C VAL A 286 -19.37 0.10 -2.20
N SER A 287 -19.15 0.65 -1.01
CA SER A 287 -20.17 1.45 -0.31
C SER A 287 -20.33 2.88 -0.83
N GLY A 288 -19.36 3.42 -1.57
CA GLY A 288 -19.43 4.80 -2.05
C GLY A 288 -18.44 5.15 -3.15
N ALA A 289 -18.49 6.42 -3.58
CA ALA A 289 -17.67 6.96 -4.66
C ALA A 289 -16.27 7.42 -4.18
N PHE A 290 -15.39 6.47 -3.87
CA PHE A 290 -14.04 6.78 -3.40
C PHE A 290 -13.21 7.54 -4.44
N HIS A 291 -12.23 8.33 -3.98
CA HIS A 291 -11.33 9.11 -4.84
C HIS A 291 -12.06 10.15 -5.69
N THR A 292 -13.16 10.70 -5.14
CA THR A 292 -13.95 11.79 -5.73
C THR A 292 -14.24 12.87 -4.70
N GLN A 293 -14.77 14.01 -5.14
CA GLN A 293 -15.23 15.07 -4.23
C GLN A 293 -16.28 14.62 -3.21
N LEU A 294 -17.00 13.52 -3.44
CA LEU A 294 -17.93 12.97 -2.44
C LEU A 294 -17.23 12.50 -1.15
N MET A 295 -15.92 12.32 -1.17
CA MET A 295 -15.10 11.98 0.01
C MET A 295 -14.54 13.21 0.74
N GLU A 296 -14.88 14.44 0.33
CA GLU A 296 -14.42 15.67 1.01
C GLU A 296 -14.69 15.68 2.52
N PRO A 297 -15.85 15.19 3.04
CA PRO A 297 -16.09 15.12 4.49
C PRO A 297 -15.03 14.30 5.25
N ALA A 298 -14.41 13.32 4.59
CA ALA A 298 -13.38 12.47 5.20
C ALA A 298 -12.00 13.14 5.30
N MET A 299 -11.79 14.29 4.62
CA MET A 299 -10.49 14.98 4.62
C MET A 299 -10.13 15.57 5.98
N GLY A 300 -11.10 16.17 6.69
CA GLY A 300 -10.89 16.77 8.00
C GLY A 300 -10.41 15.75 9.04
N PRO A 301 -11.18 14.68 9.31
CA PRO A 301 -10.80 13.64 10.25
C PRO A 301 -9.43 13.02 9.94
N LEU A 302 -9.16 12.71 8.67
CA LEU A 302 -7.86 12.17 8.26
C LEU A 302 -6.72 13.17 8.47
N SER A 303 -6.93 14.45 8.16
CA SER A 303 -5.92 15.48 8.36
C SER A 303 -5.55 15.61 9.84
N GLU A 304 -6.52 15.56 10.74
CA GLU A 304 -6.30 15.58 12.19
C GLU A 304 -5.51 14.36 12.67
N ALA A 305 -5.88 13.16 12.21
CA ALA A 305 -5.14 11.94 12.52
C ALA A 305 -3.70 12.02 12.03
N LEU A 306 -3.47 12.47 10.79
CA LEU A 306 -2.13 12.62 10.23
C LEU A 306 -1.30 13.73 10.88
N ASN A 307 -1.92 14.76 11.46
CA ASN A 307 -1.23 15.79 12.26
C ASN A 307 -0.68 15.24 13.58
N SER A 308 -1.24 14.12 14.05
CA SER A 308 -0.89 13.52 15.33
C SER A 308 0.21 12.45 15.25
N ILE A 309 0.69 12.13 14.04
CA ILE A 309 1.70 11.09 13.81
C ILE A 309 3.03 11.67 13.32
N ASN A 310 4.11 10.95 13.57
CA ASN A 310 5.44 11.37 13.14
C ASN A 310 5.81 10.79 11.75
N ILE A 311 5.68 11.62 10.71
CA ILE A 311 6.07 11.24 9.35
C ILE A 311 7.54 11.57 9.10
N GLN A 312 8.26 10.60 8.53
CA GLN A 312 9.68 10.66 8.18
C GLN A 312 9.86 10.56 6.67
N LYS A 313 11.07 10.87 6.21
CA LYS A 313 11.45 10.69 4.82
C LYS A 313 11.53 9.19 4.50
N PRO A 314 10.89 8.70 3.43
CA PRO A 314 10.98 7.30 3.04
C PRO A 314 12.42 6.88 2.73
N LEU A 315 12.83 5.72 3.24
CA LEU A 315 14.17 5.13 3.01
C LEU A 315 14.32 4.61 1.59
N ILE A 316 13.23 4.15 1.01
CA ILE A 316 13.11 3.77 -0.40
C ILE A 316 12.05 4.64 -1.09
N PRO A 317 12.19 4.92 -2.40
CA PRO A 317 11.17 5.64 -3.15
C PRO A 317 9.77 5.04 -3.02
N VAL A 318 8.80 5.88 -2.64
CA VAL A 318 7.37 5.56 -2.66
C VAL A 318 6.65 6.53 -3.60
N TYR A 319 5.84 6.01 -4.52
CA TYR A 319 5.09 6.81 -5.49
C TYR A 319 3.71 7.20 -4.95
N SER A 320 3.40 8.50 -5.02
CA SER A 320 2.09 9.04 -4.67
C SER A 320 1.04 8.71 -5.72
N ASN A 321 -0.13 8.24 -5.28
CA ASN A 321 -1.28 8.01 -6.16
C ASN A 321 -1.83 9.31 -6.80
N VAL A 322 -1.60 10.47 -6.17
CA VAL A 322 -2.16 11.77 -6.59
C VAL A 322 -1.30 12.42 -7.67
N GLU A 323 0.00 12.54 -7.42
CA GLU A 323 0.91 13.30 -8.29
C GLU A 323 1.67 12.41 -9.28
N ASN A 324 1.66 11.08 -9.12
CA ASN A 324 2.55 10.16 -9.83
C ASN A 324 4.03 10.58 -9.71
N ARG A 325 4.44 10.94 -8.49
CA ARG A 325 5.80 11.35 -8.16
C ARG A 325 6.24 10.65 -6.88
N ARG A 326 7.55 10.48 -6.75
CA ARG A 326 8.17 9.96 -5.53
C ARG A 326 8.01 10.98 -4.42
N TYR A 327 7.68 10.51 -3.22
CA TYR A 327 7.77 11.34 -2.03
C TYR A 327 9.22 11.73 -1.75
N THR A 328 9.43 13.02 -1.49
CA THR A 328 10.76 13.53 -1.12
C THR A 328 10.78 14.12 0.28
N GLU A 329 9.65 14.66 0.75
CA GLU A 329 9.55 15.42 2.00
C GLU A 329 8.36 14.95 2.87
N PRO A 330 8.52 14.85 4.21
CA PRO A 330 7.45 14.40 5.11
C PRO A 330 6.15 15.23 5.03
N LYS A 331 6.26 16.56 4.94
CA LYS A 331 5.09 17.45 4.80
C LYS A 331 4.30 17.19 3.51
N GLN A 332 4.99 16.79 2.44
CA GLN A 332 4.34 16.43 1.18
C GLN A 332 3.51 15.16 1.35
N ILE A 333 4.03 14.15 2.08
CA ILE A 333 3.30 12.90 2.38
C ILE A 333 1.98 13.22 3.07
N GLN A 334 2.04 14.00 4.14
CA GLN A 334 0.85 14.38 4.91
C GLN A 334 -0.23 15.01 4.01
N ARG A 335 0.13 16.05 3.28
CA ARG A 335 -0.77 16.79 2.39
C ARG A 335 -1.35 15.88 1.29
N LEU A 336 -0.53 15.03 0.69
CA LEU A 336 -0.96 14.19 -0.42
C LEU A 336 -1.81 13.00 0.04
N LEU A 337 -1.59 12.45 1.24
CA LEU A 337 -2.45 11.40 1.80
C LEU A 337 -3.87 11.92 2.07
N VAL A 338 -4.02 13.17 2.54
CA VAL A 338 -5.36 13.80 2.67
C VAL A 338 -5.97 14.02 1.30
N LYS A 339 -5.22 14.62 0.37
CA LYS A 339 -5.69 14.88 -1.01
C LYS A 339 -6.04 13.59 -1.77
N GLN A 340 -5.42 12.45 -1.43
CA GLN A 340 -5.66 11.14 -2.02
C GLN A 340 -7.13 10.72 -1.90
N LEU A 341 -7.82 11.11 -0.84
CA LEU A 341 -9.24 10.77 -0.61
C LEU A 341 -10.17 11.26 -1.72
N VAL A 342 -9.85 12.42 -2.29
CA VAL A 342 -10.69 13.16 -3.26
C VAL A 342 -10.03 13.30 -4.63
N SER A 343 -8.93 12.58 -4.85
CA SER A 343 -8.16 12.64 -6.10
C SER A 343 -8.05 11.25 -6.73
N PRO A 344 -8.04 11.16 -8.07
CA PRO A 344 -7.94 9.88 -8.74
C PRO A 344 -6.62 9.16 -8.44
N VAL A 345 -6.70 7.85 -8.27
CA VAL A 345 -5.52 6.98 -8.16
C VAL A 345 -4.88 6.81 -9.54
N LYS A 346 -3.70 7.40 -9.74
CA LYS A 346 -2.92 7.32 -10.99
C LYS A 346 -2.07 6.06 -11.07
N TRP A 347 -2.71 4.88 -10.99
CA TRP A 347 -2.00 3.60 -10.93
C TRP A 347 -1.33 3.22 -12.25
N GLU A 348 -2.02 3.39 -13.38
CA GLU A 348 -1.46 3.20 -14.73
C GLU A 348 -0.16 4.01 -14.87
N GLN A 349 -0.21 5.30 -14.52
CA GLN A 349 0.92 6.20 -14.62
C GLN A 349 2.05 5.83 -13.64
N THR A 350 1.70 5.33 -12.46
CA THR A 350 2.67 4.80 -11.48
C THR A 350 3.39 3.59 -12.05
N MET A 351 2.67 2.64 -12.65
CA MET A 351 3.28 1.47 -13.30
C MET A 351 4.20 1.91 -14.44
N HIS A 352 3.78 2.86 -15.27
CA HIS A 352 4.65 3.42 -16.31
C HIS A 352 5.92 4.04 -15.71
N ALA A 353 5.81 4.86 -14.66
CA ALA A 353 6.96 5.55 -14.07
C ALA A 353 7.92 4.61 -13.33
N ILE A 354 7.44 3.48 -12.81
CA ILE A 354 8.27 2.46 -12.15
C ILE A 354 9.03 1.63 -13.18
N TYR A 355 8.37 1.24 -14.27
CA TYR A 355 8.96 0.37 -15.29
C TYR A 355 9.53 1.11 -16.50
N GLU A 356 9.57 2.44 -16.49
CA GLU A 356 10.16 3.24 -17.55
C GLU A 356 11.66 2.92 -17.69
N ARG A 357 12.06 2.58 -18.92
CA ARG A 357 13.46 2.29 -19.26
C ARG A 357 13.95 3.27 -20.32
N LYS A 358 15.19 3.71 -20.21
CA LYS A 358 15.82 4.53 -21.25
C LYS A 358 15.90 3.73 -22.55
N LYS A 359 15.46 4.34 -23.65
CA LYS A 359 15.52 3.76 -25.00
C LYS A 359 16.98 3.35 -25.30
N GLY A 360 17.22 2.08 -25.63
CA GLY A 360 18.55 1.55 -25.95
C GLY A 360 19.28 0.78 -24.83
N SER A 361 18.73 0.67 -23.61
CA SER A 361 19.32 -0.19 -22.57
C SER A 361 19.09 -1.67 -22.91
N LYS A 362 20.11 -2.37 -23.44
CA LYS A 362 20.14 -3.83 -23.46
C LYS A 362 20.45 -4.33 -22.05
N THR A 363 19.52 -5.03 -21.43
CA THR A 363 19.79 -5.83 -20.21
C THR A 363 19.11 -7.18 -20.38
N GLN A 364 19.92 -8.24 -20.28
CA GLN A 364 19.44 -9.60 -20.09
C GLN A 364 19.12 -9.74 -18.59
N GLY A 365 17.90 -9.42 -18.17
CA GLY A 365 17.49 -9.57 -16.78
C GLY A 365 16.06 -9.11 -16.50
N LYS A 366 15.33 -9.86 -15.66
CA LYS A 366 13.98 -9.53 -15.20
C LYS A 366 14.07 -8.92 -13.80
N CYS A 367 13.49 -7.74 -13.60
CA CYS A 367 13.26 -7.17 -12.27
C CYS A 367 12.10 -7.90 -11.60
N SER A 368 12.28 -8.32 -10.35
CA SER A 368 11.27 -9.06 -9.60
C SER A 368 10.19 -8.11 -9.08
N THR A 369 8.96 -8.30 -9.52
CA THR A 369 7.78 -7.59 -8.99
C THR A 369 7.06 -8.50 -8.02
N VAL A 370 6.84 -8.02 -6.79
CA VAL A 370 6.10 -8.78 -5.77
C VAL A 370 4.89 -7.98 -5.33
N LEU A 371 3.71 -8.58 -5.45
CA LEU A 371 2.49 -8.10 -4.83
C LEU A 371 2.45 -8.66 -3.41
N CYS A 372 2.48 -7.78 -2.40
CA CYS A 372 2.49 -8.15 -0.99
C CYS A 372 1.07 -8.23 -0.45
#